data_AF-A0A3N5FY08-F1
#
_entry.id   AF-A0A3N5FY08-F1
#
_cell.length_a   1.000
_cell.length_b   1.000
_cell.length_c   1.000
_cell.angle_alpha   90.00
_cell.angle_beta   90.00
_cell.angle_gamma   90.00
#
_symmetry.space_group_name_H-M   'P 1'
#
loop_
_entity.id
_entity.type
_entity.pdbx_description
1 polymer ?
#
loop_
_entity_poly.entity_id
_entity_poly.type
_entity_poly.pdbx_seq_one_letter_code
_entity_poly.pdbx_strand_id
1 'polypeptide(L)'
;MLLPILLAGLLGVSEGPAGAPSPSPALGEFAHVCRLAPEGRSPFFGRAIVADLRERLAASPSLAAQYGLRLRLADELFRVGEVPEAVRVMEETLALAEREGVLPAARVDLQWRLAVFRLRLAEDENCIRRHTAASCIFPVAGEGVHAVPAPARQAGDLFLRVLEANPGNLRARWLLNLSRMTSGDFPAGVPERFRLPAGALESAAPFPRWRDRAPDLGLGVWDLAGGGIMDDFD
;
A
#
# COMPACT_ATOMS: atom_id res chain seq x y z
N MET A 1 7.46 12.00 -79.53
CA MET A 1 8.25 10.86 -79.01
C MET A 1 8.26 11.00 -77.50
N LEU A 2 7.34 10.45 -76.69
CA LEU A 2 6.68 9.14 -76.66
C LEU A 2 7.68 7.97 -76.66
N LEU A 3 7.99 7.44 -75.46
CA LEU A 3 8.04 6.01 -75.03
C LEU A 3 8.88 5.86 -73.72
N PRO A 4 8.75 4.77 -72.91
CA PRO A 4 7.64 4.51 -72.00
C PRO A 4 8.07 4.26 -70.54
N ILE A 5 7.06 4.27 -69.68
CA ILE A 5 7.05 3.75 -68.30
C ILE A 5 7.24 2.21 -68.33
N LEU A 6 8.11 1.68 -67.47
CA LEU A 6 8.13 0.25 -67.12
C LEU A 6 8.09 0.11 -65.60
N LEU A 7 6.86 -0.04 -65.11
CA LEU A 7 6.52 -0.43 -63.76
C LEU A 7 6.78 -1.94 -63.64
N ALA A 8 7.84 -2.34 -62.93
CA ALA A 8 8.04 -3.73 -62.54
C ALA A 8 7.22 -4.00 -61.27
N GLY A 9 6.16 -4.80 -61.41
CA GLY A 9 5.33 -5.23 -60.31
C GLY A 9 6.04 -6.24 -59.41
N LEU A 10 6.08 -5.93 -58.12
CA LEU A 10 6.20 -6.92 -57.05
C LEU A 10 4.90 -6.87 -56.26
N LEU A 11 3.97 -7.75 -56.63
CA LEU A 11 2.82 -8.09 -55.78
C LEU A 11 3.36 -8.84 -54.56
N GLY A 12 3.85 -8.10 -53.57
CA GLY A 12 4.00 -8.60 -52.22
C GLY A 12 2.60 -8.82 -51.66
N VAL A 13 2.22 -10.08 -51.48
CA VAL A 13 1.03 -10.44 -50.71
C VAL A 13 1.25 -9.90 -49.30
N SER A 14 0.54 -8.84 -48.95
CA SER A 14 0.43 -8.37 -47.57
C SER A 14 -0.24 -9.46 -46.76
N GLU A 15 0.53 -10.27 -46.03
CA GLU A 15 -0.01 -11.02 -44.91
C GLU A 15 -0.69 -10.01 -43.97
N GLY A 16 -2.00 -10.15 -43.78
CA GLY A 16 -2.74 -9.37 -42.80
C GLY A 16 -2.12 -9.55 -41.41
N PRO A 17 -2.41 -8.66 -40.43
CA PRO A 17 -1.83 -8.75 -39.11
C PRO A 17 -2.07 -10.17 -38.57
N ALA A 18 -0.98 -10.89 -38.30
CA ALA A 18 -1.02 -12.22 -37.72
C ALA A 18 -1.96 -12.18 -36.51
N GLY A 19 -3.05 -12.95 -36.57
CA GLY A 19 -3.98 -13.06 -35.46
C GLY A 19 -3.20 -13.41 -34.20
N ALA A 20 -3.53 -12.75 -33.09
CA ALA A 20 -2.83 -12.96 -31.83
C ALA A 20 -2.73 -14.47 -31.54
N PRO A 21 -1.52 -14.99 -31.23
CA PRO A 21 -1.34 -16.42 -31.02
C PRO A 21 -2.28 -16.91 -29.91
N SER A 22 -2.96 -18.03 -30.15
CA SER A 22 -3.78 -18.68 -29.13
C SER A 22 -2.94 -18.90 -27.87
N PRO A 23 -3.43 -18.53 -26.67
CA PRO A 23 -2.66 -18.65 -25.45
C PRO A 23 -2.22 -20.10 -25.27
N SER A 24 -0.94 -20.30 -24.92
CA SER A 24 -0.41 -21.65 -24.66
C SER A 24 -1.23 -22.34 -23.55
N PRO A 25 -1.26 -23.69 -23.52
CA PRO A 25 -1.92 -24.41 -22.43
C PRO A 25 -1.48 -23.95 -21.03
N ALA A 26 -0.20 -23.58 -20.87
CA ALA A 26 0.33 -23.01 -19.63
C ALA A 26 -0.30 -21.65 -19.29
N LEU A 27 -0.47 -20.74 -20.26
CA LEU A 27 -1.19 -19.48 -20.05
C LEU A 27 -2.66 -19.73 -19.64
N GLY A 28 -3.29 -20.76 -20.18
CA GLY A 28 -4.64 -21.18 -19.79
C GLY A 28 -4.73 -21.64 -18.33
N GLU A 29 -3.76 -22.46 -17.89
CA GLU A 29 -3.67 -22.93 -16.51
C GLU A 29 -3.40 -21.77 -15.53
N PHE A 30 -2.43 -20.89 -15.83
CA PHE A 30 -2.17 -19.71 -15.02
C PHE A 30 -3.40 -18.81 -14.89
N ALA A 31 -4.08 -18.54 -16.01
CA ALA A 31 -5.31 -17.75 -15.99
C ALA A 31 -6.41 -18.43 -15.14
N HIS A 32 -6.50 -19.75 -15.15
CA HIS A 32 -7.43 -20.50 -14.30
C HIS A 32 -7.07 -20.38 -12.81
N VAL A 33 -5.80 -20.55 -12.44
CA VAL A 33 -5.33 -20.38 -11.06
C VAL A 33 -5.57 -18.95 -10.57
N CYS A 34 -5.28 -17.93 -11.38
CA CYS A 34 -5.55 -16.53 -11.03
C CYS A 34 -7.03 -16.25 -10.78
N ARG A 35 -7.94 -16.94 -11.49
CA ARG A 35 -9.39 -16.82 -11.24
C ARG A 35 -9.82 -17.49 -9.93
N LEU A 36 -9.29 -18.67 -9.62
CA LEU A 36 -9.71 -19.44 -8.45
C LEU A 36 -9.02 -19.03 -7.14
N ALA A 37 -7.79 -18.51 -7.22
CA ALA A 37 -7.01 -18.17 -6.03
C ALA A 37 -7.73 -17.22 -5.06
N PRO A 38 -8.48 -16.19 -5.53
CA PRO A 38 -9.27 -15.33 -4.66
C PRO A 38 -10.47 -16.02 -3.99
N GLU A 39 -11.05 -17.04 -4.61
CA GLU A 39 -12.24 -17.75 -4.11
C GLU A 39 -11.90 -18.71 -2.96
N GLY A 40 -10.64 -19.12 -2.87
CA GLY A 40 -10.18 -20.10 -1.88
C GLY A 40 -9.90 -19.53 -0.48
N ARG A 41 -9.30 -20.39 0.35
CA ARG A 41 -8.75 -20.06 1.68
C ARG A 41 -7.24 -19.84 1.67
N SER A 42 -6.67 -19.52 0.50
CA SER A 42 -5.24 -19.21 0.39
C SER A 42 -4.86 -18.06 1.33
N PRO A 43 -3.79 -18.19 2.13
CA PRO A 43 -3.38 -17.14 3.07
C PRO A 43 -2.89 -15.87 2.38
N PHE A 44 -2.60 -15.91 1.08
CA PHE A 44 -2.11 -14.75 0.33
C PHE A 44 -3.24 -14.00 -0.36
N PHE A 45 -4.08 -14.70 -1.14
CA PHE A 45 -5.07 -14.07 -2.01
C PHE A 45 -6.53 -14.46 -1.69
N GLY A 46 -6.72 -15.50 -0.87
CA GLY A 46 -8.03 -16.09 -0.61
C GLY A 46 -8.94 -15.18 0.20
N ARG A 47 -10.22 -15.09 -0.22
CA ARG A 47 -11.25 -14.23 0.37
C ARG A 47 -12.36 -15.00 1.07
N ALA A 48 -12.35 -16.34 1.02
CA ALA A 48 -13.36 -17.17 1.69
C ALA A 48 -13.41 -16.92 3.21
N ILE A 49 -12.29 -16.56 3.84
CA ILE A 49 -12.24 -16.24 5.27
C ILE A 49 -13.00 -14.94 5.57
N VAL A 50 -12.89 -13.93 4.71
CA VAL A 50 -13.64 -12.67 4.84
C VAL A 50 -15.15 -12.94 4.74
N ALA A 51 -15.57 -13.78 3.79
CA ALA A 51 -16.97 -14.17 3.64
C ALA A 51 -17.51 -14.90 4.89
N ASP A 52 -16.79 -15.93 5.39
CA ASP A 52 -17.15 -16.66 6.62
C ASP A 52 -17.28 -15.72 7.82
N LEU A 53 -16.32 -14.80 8.01
CA LEU A 53 -16.33 -13.87 9.13
C LEU A 53 -17.50 -12.88 9.04
N ARG A 54 -17.89 -12.43 7.84
CA ARG A 54 -19.06 -11.57 7.65
C ARG A 54 -20.36 -12.30 8.01
N GLU A 55 -20.54 -13.53 7.54
CA GLU A 55 -21.72 -14.35 7.86
C GLU A 55 -21.83 -14.60 9.36
N ARG A 56 -20.73 -15.00 9.99
CA ARG A 56 -20.67 -15.24 11.43
C ARG A 56 -20.90 -13.97 12.24
N LEU A 57 -20.40 -12.83 11.78
CA LEU A 57 -20.63 -11.54 12.42
C LEU A 57 -22.12 -11.16 12.35
N ALA A 58 -22.77 -11.35 11.19
CA ALA A 58 -24.18 -11.07 11.00
C ALA A 58 -25.09 -11.98 11.84
N ALA A 59 -24.69 -13.24 12.02
CA ALA A 59 -25.41 -14.21 12.86
C ALA A 59 -25.12 -14.07 14.36
N SER A 60 -24.19 -13.21 14.78
CA SER A 60 -23.71 -13.16 16.17
C SER A 60 -24.59 -12.28 17.07
N PRO A 61 -25.17 -12.82 18.15
CA PRO A 61 -26.19 -12.11 18.93
C PRO A 61 -25.62 -11.17 20.01
N SER A 62 -24.33 -11.26 20.37
CA SER A 62 -23.75 -10.49 21.48
C SER A 62 -22.58 -9.62 21.05
N LEU A 63 -22.49 -8.42 21.64
CA LEU A 63 -21.38 -7.50 21.39
C LEU A 63 -20.01 -8.11 21.69
N ALA A 64 -19.91 -8.92 22.75
CA ALA A 64 -18.69 -9.64 23.11
C ALA A 64 -18.26 -10.65 22.03
N ALA A 65 -19.18 -11.44 21.48
CA ALA A 65 -18.89 -12.38 20.40
C ALA A 65 -18.54 -11.65 19.10
N GLN A 66 -19.20 -10.51 18.84
CA GLN A 66 -18.92 -9.70 17.68
C GLN A 66 -17.55 -9.00 17.76
N TYR A 67 -17.04 -8.65 18.94
CA TYR A 67 -15.73 -8.01 19.09
C TYR A 67 -14.60 -8.86 18.48
N GLY A 68 -14.52 -10.13 18.87
CA GLY A 68 -13.49 -11.03 18.34
C GLY A 68 -13.63 -11.29 16.83
N LEU A 69 -14.87 -11.34 16.33
CA LEU A 69 -15.15 -11.49 14.91
C LEU A 69 -14.76 -10.24 14.10
N ARG A 70 -15.06 -9.04 14.59
CA ARG A 70 -14.67 -7.78 13.93
C ARG A 70 -13.17 -7.61 13.87
N LEU A 71 -12.45 -7.92 14.95
CA LEU A 71 -11.00 -7.85 14.98
C LEU A 71 -10.38 -8.74 13.89
N ARG A 72 -10.81 -10.01 13.83
CA ARG A 72 -10.37 -10.94 12.79
C ARG A 72 -10.78 -10.49 11.39
N LEU A 73 -11.99 -9.96 11.23
CA LEU A 73 -12.48 -9.49 9.94
C LEU A 73 -11.63 -8.32 9.43
N ALA A 74 -11.30 -7.36 10.30
CA ALA A 74 -10.45 -6.23 9.95
C ALA A 74 -9.04 -6.69 9.52
N ASP A 75 -8.43 -7.62 10.26
CA ASP A 75 -7.12 -8.18 9.92
C ASP A 75 -7.15 -8.93 8.57
N GLU A 76 -8.22 -9.70 8.30
CA GLU A 76 -8.37 -10.45 7.05
C GLU A 76 -8.68 -9.53 5.85
N LEU A 77 -9.49 -8.49 6.04
CA LEU A 77 -9.71 -7.45 5.02
C LEU A 77 -8.41 -6.74 4.68
N PHE A 78 -7.62 -6.39 5.70
CA PHE A 78 -6.31 -5.77 5.51
C PHE A 78 -5.36 -6.68 4.74
N ARG A 79 -5.31 -7.97 5.09
CA ARG A 79 -4.49 -8.98 4.42
C ARG A 79 -4.78 -9.09 2.92
N VAL A 80 -6.05 -9.04 2.52
CA VAL A 80 -6.45 -9.14 1.09
C VAL A 80 -6.47 -7.80 0.37
N GLY A 81 -5.99 -6.73 0.99
CA GLY A 81 -5.88 -5.39 0.39
C GLY A 81 -7.18 -4.58 0.36
N GLU A 82 -8.24 -5.01 1.06
CA GLU A 82 -9.48 -4.24 1.24
C GLU A 82 -9.29 -3.17 2.34
N VAL A 83 -8.24 -2.36 2.21
CA VAL A 83 -7.73 -1.46 3.25
C VAL A 83 -8.77 -0.45 3.73
N PRO A 84 -9.57 0.23 2.87
CA PRO A 84 -10.59 1.16 3.34
C PRO A 84 -11.63 0.51 4.25
N GLU A 85 -12.05 -0.71 3.94
CA GLU A 85 -13.01 -1.44 4.76
C GLU A 85 -12.36 -1.96 6.04
N ALA A 86 -11.12 -2.44 5.98
CA ALA A 86 -10.35 -2.85 7.15
C ALA A 86 -10.22 -1.71 8.18
N VAL A 87 -9.91 -0.50 7.72
CA VAL A 87 -9.88 0.71 8.57
C VAL A 87 -11.24 0.94 9.22
N ARG A 88 -12.33 0.95 8.44
CA ARG A 88 -13.69 1.16 8.97
C ARG A 88 -14.05 0.15 10.06
N VAL A 89 -13.84 -1.15 9.81
CA VAL A 89 -14.15 -2.22 10.78
C VAL A 89 -13.28 -2.09 12.03
N MET A 90 -12.00 -1.73 11.89
CA MET A 90 -11.11 -1.53 13.03
C MET A 90 -11.51 -0.30 13.87
N GLU A 91 -11.98 0.78 13.25
CA GLU A 91 -12.51 1.96 13.96
C GLU A 91 -13.76 1.63 14.77
N GLU A 92 -14.70 0.89 14.18
CA GLU A 92 -15.88 0.40 14.87
C GLU A 92 -15.50 -0.52 16.05
N THR A 93 -14.46 -1.34 15.87
CA THR A 93 -13.96 -2.25 16.91
C THR A 93 -13.31 -1.50 18.06
N LEU A 94 -12.49 -0.48 17.77
CA LEU A 94 -11.89 0.39 18.78
C LEU A 94 -12.96 1.17 19.55
N ALA A 95 -13.93 1.76 18.85
CA ALA A 95 -15.05 2.46 19.48
C ALA A 95 -15.89 1.53 20.39
N LEU A 96 -16.14 0.29 19.95
CA LEU A 96 -16.80 -0.71 20.78
C LEU A 96 -15.98 -1.03 22.03
N ALA A 97 -14.67 -1.27 21.89
CA ALA A 97 -13.79 -1.57 23.01
C ALA A 97 -13.72 -0.42 24.04
N GLU A 98 -13.77 0.82 23.58
CA GLU A 98 -13.80 2.00 24.44
C GLU A 98 -15.10 2.10 25.25
N ARG A 99 -16.25 1.82 24.62
CA ARG A 99 -17.57 1.82 25.30
C ARG A 99 -17.71 0.69 26.33
N GLU A 100 -17.22 -0.50 26.01
CA GLU A 100 -17.33 -1.69 26.88
C GLU A 100 -16.27 -1.73 27.99
N GLY A 101 -15.40 -0.71 28.09
CA GLY A 101 -14.39 -0.63 29.15
C GLY A 101 -13.30 -1.69 29.06
N VAL A 102 -12.92 -2.11 27.84
CA VAL A 102 -11.87 -3.11 27.62
C VAL A 102 -10.55 -2.66 28.25
N LEU A 103 -9.77 -3.62 28.75
CA LEU A 103 -8.48 -3.41 29.41
C LEU A 103 -7.57 -2.44 28.62
N PRO A 104 -6.85 -1.51 29.29
CA PRO A 104 -5.99 -0.54 28.64
C PRO A 104 -5.00 -1.14 27.63
N ALA A 105 -4.40 -2.29 27.94
CA ALA A 105 -3.45 -2.95 27.06
C ALA A 105 -4.06 -3.37 25.71
N ALA A 106 -5.29 -3.89 25.70
CA ALA A 106 -5.98 -4.27 24.48
C ALA A 106 -6.39 -3.03 23.66
N ARG A 107 -6.74 -1.92 24.31
CA ARG A 107 -6.98 -0.64 23.63
C ARG A 107 -5.74 -0.14 22.88
N VAL A 108 -4.57 -0.22 23.52
CA VAL A 108 -3.29 0.17 22.91
C VAL A 108 -2.96 -0.70 21.70
N ASP A 109 -3.22 -2.01 21.77
CA ASP A 109 -3.04 -2.93 20.62
C ASP A 109 -3.97 -2.57 19.45
N LEU A 110 -5.25 -2.27 19.71
CA LEU A 110 -6.18 -1.81 18.67
C LEU A 110 -5.74 -0.47 18.04
N GLN A 111 -5.28 0.48 18.86
CA GLN A 111 -4.75 1.76 18.37
C GLN A 111 -3.53 1.56 17.47
N TRP A 112 -2.61 0.66 17.86
CA TRP A 112 -1.46 0.28 17.04
C TRP A 112 -1.89 -0.30 15.70
N ARG A 113 -2.80 -1.29 15.68
CA ARG A 113 -3.27 -1.90 14.42
C ARG A 113 -3.97 -0.89 13.53
N LEU A 114 -4.87 -0.08 14.08
CA LEU A 114 -5.56 0.97 13.34
C LEU A 114 -4.58 2.00 12.75
N ALA A 115 -3.52 2.37 13.50
CA ALA A 115 -2.49 3.27 13.02
C ALA A 115 -1.77 2.70 11.78
N VAL A 116 -1.43 1.41 11.81
CA VAL A 116 -0.83 0.70 10.66
C VAL A 116 -1.79 0.68 9.47
N PHE A 117 -3.08 0.40 9.69
CA PHE A 117 -4.06 0.35 8.61
C PHE A 117 -4.28 1.73 7.97
N ARG A 118 -4.34 2.79 8.80
CA ARG A 118 -4.41 4.19 8.35
C ARG A 118 -3.15 4.60 7.58
N LEU A 119 -1.97 4.14 7.99
CA LEU A 119 -0.72 4.41 7.26
C LEU A 119 -0.71 3.73 5.89
N ARG A 120 -1.15 2.47 5.81
CA ARG A 120 -1.31 1.78 4.52
C ARG A 120 -2.30 2.49 3.60
N LEU A 121 -3.45 2.93 4.13
CA LEU A 121 -4.40 3.74 3.37
C LEU A 121 -3.74 5.04 2.86
N ALA A 122 -2.86 5.65 3.65
CA ALA A 122 -2.11 6.82 3.22
C ALA A 122 -1.16 6.49 2.06
N GLU A 123 -0.47 5.35 2.10
CA GLU A 123 0.43 4.90 1.02
C GLU A 123 -0.34 4.60 -0.26
N ASP A 124 -1.47 3.89 -0.18
CA ASP A 124 -2.31 3.58 -1.34
C ASP A 124 -2.83 4.88 -2.01
N GLU A 125 -3.24 5.87 -1.21
CA GLU A 125 -3.71 7.15 -1.74
C GLU A 125 -2.58 8.04 -2.31
N ASN A 126 -1.34 7.89 -1.85
CA ASN A 126 -0.28 8.83 -2.20
C ASN A 126 0.86 8.18 -2.98
N CYS A 127 1.56 7.20 -2.41
CA CYS A 127 2.69 6.57 -3.08
C CYS A 127 2.24 5.71 -4.29
N ILE A 128 1.02 5.16 -4.30
CA ILE A 128 0.50 4.37 -5.44
C ILE A 128 -0.28 5.24 -6.42
N ARG A 129 -1.35 5.92 -5.97
CA ARG A 129 -2.23 6.69 -6.87
C ARG A 129 -1.66 8.03 -7.33
N ARG A 130 -0.71 8.60 -6.61
CA ARG A 130 -0.18 9.97 -6.81
C ARG A 130 1.34 9.98 -6.70
N HIS A 131 1.96 8.94 -7.26
CA HIS A 131 3.40 8.72 -7.17
C HIS A 131 4.20 9.91 -7.74
N THR A 132 5.27 10.25 -7.03
CA THR A 132 6.30 11.21 -7.45
C THR A 132 7.66 10.56 -7.28
N ALA A 133 8.69 11.06 -7.99
CA ALA A 133 10.06 10.58 -7.81
C ALA A 133 10.61 10.76 -6.38
N ALA A 134 9.95 11.56 -5.54
CA ALA A 134 10.29 11.76 -4.13
C ALA A 134 9.43 10.91 -3.17
N SER A 135 8.41 10.21 -3.67
CA SER A 135 7.50 9.39 -2.87
C SER A 135 8.26 8.32 -2.11
N CYS A 136 7.91 8.13 -0.84
CA CYS A 136 8.42 7.04 -0.03
C CYS A 136 9.99 7.04 0.15
N ILE A 137 10.67 8.18 -0.10
CA ILE A 137 12.10 8.38 0.20
C ILE A 137 12.27 9.05 1.57
N PHE A 138 13.08 8.44 2.45
CA PHE A 138 13.36 8.98 3.78
C PHE A 138 14.62 9.88 3.79
N PRO A 139 14.63 11.01 4.53
CA PRO A 139 13.49 11.63 5.19
C PRO A 139 12.49 12.21 4.18
N VAL A 140 11.20 12.04 4.46
CA VAL A 140 10.12 12.49 3.57
C VAL A 140 10.00 14.01 3.64
N ALA A 141 10.14 14.68 2.51
CA ALA A 141 10.09 16.14 2.38
C ALA A 141 9.73 16.54 0.94
N GLY A 142 9.36 17.82 0.74
CA GLY A 142 9.05 18.36 -0.59
C GLY A 142 7.93 17.57 -1.29
N GLU A 143 8.20 17.12 -2.52
CA GLU A 143 7.26 16.33 -3.34
C GLU A 143 7.00 14.91 -2.80
N GLY A 144 7.71 14.47 -1.75
CA GLY A 144 7.42 13.23 -1.05
C GLY A 144 6.30 13.35 -0.01
N VAL A 145 5.93 14.58 0.37
CA VAL A 145 4.81 14.83 1.31
C VAL A 145 3.49 14.47 0.63
N HIS A 146 2.61 13.78 1.37
CA HIS A 146 1.35 13.26 0.85
C HIS A 146 0.38 14.39 0.48
N ALA A 147 -0.13 14.35 -0.76
CA ALA A 147 -1.20 15.23 -1.23
C ALA A 147 -2.55 14.98 -0.51
N VAL A 148 -2.77 13.74 -0.05
CA VAL A 148 -3.90 13.34 0.81
C VAL A 148 -3.33 12.98 2.20
N PRO A 149 -3.06 13.97 3.08
CA PRO A 149 -2.32 13.75 4.31
C PRO A 149 -3.18 13.19 5.45
N ALA A 150 -4.51 13.22 5.33
CA ALA A 150 -5.41 12.91 6.44
C ALA A 150 -5.19 11.48 7.02
N PRO A 151 -5.06 10.40 6.23
CA PRO A 151 -4.83 9.08 6.79
C PRO A 151 -3.47 8.96 7.51
N ALA A 152 -2.40 9.57 6.97
CA ALA A 152 -1.09 9.61 7.62
C ALA A 152 -1.12 10.40 8.93
N ARG A 153 -1.81 11.54 8.95
CA ARG A 153 -1.98 12.38 10.14
C ARG A 153 -2.71 11.62 11.26
N GLN A 154 -3.79 10.92 10.91
CA GLN A 154 -4.56 10.08 11.84
C GLN A 154 -3.73 8.89 12.36
N ALA A 155 -2.92 8.26 11.50
CA ALA A 155 -1.97 7.24 11.94
C ALA A 155 -0.98 7.81 12.97
N GLY A 156 -0.43 9.00 12.71
CA GLY A 156 0.44 9.71 13.65
C GLY A 156 -0.24 9.99 15.00
N ASP A 157 -1.50 10.43 15.00
CA ASP A 157 -2.26 10.65 16.24
C ASP A 157 -2.41 9.36 17.06
N LEU A 158 -2.63 8.23 16.41
CA LEU A 158 -2.75 6.92 17.08
C LEU A 158 -1.39 6.42 17.60
N PHE A 159 -0.31 6.53 16.82
CA PHE A 159 1.03 6.18 17.29
C PHE A 159 1.47 7.02 18.50
N LEU A 160 1.05 8.29 18.55
CA LEU A 160 1.27 9.12 19.73
C LEU A 160 0.56 8.54 20.97
N ARG A 161 -0.69 8.12 20.87
CA ARG A 161 -1.42 7.46 21.99
C ARG A 161 -0.74 6.16 22.42
N VAL A 162 -0.24 5.37 21.47
CA VAL A 162 0.54 4.15 21.77
C VAL A 162 1.81 4.50 22.56
N LEU A 163 2.51 5.57 22.20
CA LEU A 163 3.71 6.03 22.91
C LEU A 163 3.41 6.65 24.27
N GLU A 164 2.24 7.27 24.45
CA GLU A 164 1.80 7.76 25.76
C GLU A 164 1.61 6.61 26.75
N ALA A 165 1.11 5.46 26.28
CA ALA A 165 0.99 4.25 27.09
C ALA A 165 2.31 3.48 27.24
N ASN A 166 3.15 3.46 26.21
CA ASN A 166 4.45 2.80 26.22
C ASN A 166 5.53 3.66 25.54
N PRO A 167 6.17 4.59 26.29
CA PRO A 167 7.18 5.49 25.75
C PRO A 167 8.41 4.80 25.15
N GLY A 168 8.68 3.55 25.53
CA GLY A 168 9.80 2.74 25.03
C GLY A 168 9.54 2.05 23.69
N ASN A 169 8.34 2.18 23.12
CA ASN A 169 8.02 1.54 21.84
C ASN A 169 8.72 2.23 20.67
N LEU A 170 9.92 1.74 20.32
CA LEU A 170 10.71 2.29 19.21
C LEU A 170 10.00 2.21 17.85
N ARG A 171 9.17 1.19 17.63
CA ARG A 171 8.41 1.06 16.38
C ARG A 171 7.37 2.17 16.25
N ALA A 172 6.62 2.45 17.34
CA ALA A 172 5.67 3.55 17.38
C ALA A 172 6.36 4.91 17.27
N ARG A 173 7.54 5.08 17.88
CA ARG A 173 8.35 6.30 17.74
C ARG A 173 8.76 6.53 16.28
N TRP A 174 9.29 5.52 15.61
CA TRP A 174 9.65 5.60 14.21
C TRP A 174 8.44 5.95 13.34
N LEU A 175 7.35 5.19 13.48
CA LEU A 175 6.15 5.39 12.65
C LEU A 175 5.43 6.71 12.94
N LEU A 176 5.44 7.22 14.18
CA LEU A 176 4.96 8.58 14.48
C LEU A 176 5.73 9.62 13.66
N ASN A 177 7.07 9.58 13.68
CA ASN A 177 7.88 10.55 12.96
C ASN A 177 7.66 10.44 11.45
N LEU A 178 7.65 9.22 10.91
CA LEU A 178 7.37 8.96 9.49
C LEU A 178 5.97 9.46 9.10
N SER A 179 4.93 9.15 9.88
CA SER A 179 3.57 9.62 9.67
C SER A 179 3.45 11.14 9.68
N ARG A 180 4.20 11.83 10.54
CA ARG A 180 4.23 13.31 10.56
C ARG A 180 5.04 13.89 9.40
N MET A 181 6.10 13.22 8.96
CA MET A 181 6.84 13.67 7.76
C MET A 181 5.96 13.53 6.52
N THR A 182 5.30 12.38 6.34
CA THR A 182 4.40 12.15 5.20
C THR A 182 3.17 13.05 5.25
N SER A 183 2.63 13.39 6.42
CA SER A 183 1.51 14.34 6.55
C SER A 183 1.90 15.82 6.46
N GLY A 184 3.20 16.13 6.38
CA GLY A 184 3.72 17.51 6.34
C GLY A 184 3.75 18.23 7.69
N ASP A 185 3.59 17.50 8.80
CA ASP A 185 3.54 18.05 10.16
C ASP A 185 4.87 17.99 10.90
N PHE A 186 5.86 17.27 10.38
CA PHE A 186 7.17 17.18 11.01
C PHE A 186 7.94 18.51 10.87
N PRO A 187 8.60 19.03 11.92
CA PRO A 187 8.76 18.44 13.25
C PRO A 187 7.69 18.84 14.29
N ALA A 188 6.84 19.82 13.99
CA ALA A 188 5.91 20.44 14.94
C ALA A 188 4.86 19.46 15.51
N GLY A 189 4.41 18.50 14.69
CA GLY A 189 3.44 17.46 15.06
C GLY A 189 4.03 16.29 15.85
N VAL A 190 5.31 16.34 16.23
CA VAL A 190 5.97 15.33 17.08
C VAL A 190 6.45 15.97 18.38
N PRO A 191 5.96 15.52 19.56
CA PRO A 191 6.51 15.95 20.84
C PRO A 191 8.02 15.69 20.92
N GLU A 192 8.78 16.64 21.44
CA GLU A 192 10.25 16.62 21.42
C GLU A 192 10.85 15.32 21.98
N ARG A 193 10.29 14.80 23.08
CA ARG A 193 10.69 13.51 23.70
C ARG A 193 10.62 12.30 22.76
N PHE A 194 9.78 12.36 21.73
CA PHE A 194 9.59 11.30 20.73
C PHE A 194 10.18 11.64 19.37
N ARG A 195 10.68 12.86 19.17
CA ARG A 195 11.23 13.32 17.88
C ARG A 195 12.53 12.61 17.55
N LEU A 196 12.74 12.27 16.28
CA LEU A 196 14.05 11.82 15.81
C LEU A 196 15.06 12.98 15.86
N PRO A 197 16.31 12.76 16.27
CA PRO A 197 17.34 13.80 16.25
C PRO A 197 17.56 14.33 14.84
N ALA A 198 17.72 15.65 14.67
CA ALA A 198 17.92 16.26 13.35
C ALA A 198 19.13 15.69 12.61
N GLY A 199 20.26 15.48 13.30
CA GLY A 199 21.45 14.86 12.71
C GLY A 199 21.27 13.41 12.26
N ALA A 200 20.22 12.71 12.70
CA ALA A 200 19.89 11.37 12.18
C ALA A 200 19.15 11.41 10.83
N LEU A 201 18.71 12.59 10.39
CA LEU A 201 18.01 12.81 9.11
C LEU A 201 18.95 13.36 8.03
N GLU A 202 20.18 13.73 8.40
CA GLU A 202 21.17 14.35 7.53
C GLU A 202 22.18 13.31 7.03
N SER A 203 22.71 13.52 5.83
CA SER A 203 23.81 12.71 5.31
C SER A 203 25.12 13.09 5.99
N ALA A 204 25.94 12.10 6.35
CA ALA A 204 27.27 12.34 6.91
C ALA A 204 28.26 12.96 5.90
N ALA A 205 27.95 12.89 4.60
CA ALA A 205 28.75 13.46 3.53
C ALA A 205 27.87 14.12 2.47
N PRO A 206 28.36 15.17 1.79
CA PRO A 206 27.65 15.75 0.65
C PRO A 206 27.61 14.72 -0.48
N PHE A 207 26.39 14.31 -0.86
CA PHE A 207 26.15 13.43 -1.99
C PHE A 207 24.92 13.93 -2.76
N PRO A 208 24.96 13.99 -4.10
CA PRO A 208 23.82 14.48 -4.88
C PRO A 208 22.64 13.51 -4.78
N ARG A 209 21.41 14.02 -4.92
CA ARG A 209 20.25 13.15 -5.09
C ARG A 209 20.25 12.58 -6.51
N TRP A 210 20.09 11.27 -6.63
CA TRP A 210 19.76 10.65 -7.92
C TRP A 210 18.31 10.93 -8.25
N ARG A 211 18.08 11.36 -9.49
CA ARG A 211 16.74 11.61 -10.02
C ARG A 211 16.26 10.35 -10.72
N ASP A 212 15.08 9.87 -10.34
CA ASP A 212 14.41 8.82 -11.10
C ASP A 212 14.10 9.32 -12.53
N ARG A 213 14.60 8.59 -13.52
CA ARG A 213 14.42 8.85 -14.96
C ARG A 213 13.44 7.89 -15.60
N ALA A 214 13.03 6.81 -14.92
CA ALA A 214 12.15 5.80 -15.48
C ALA A 214 10.80 6.37 -15.96
N PRO A 215 10.13 7.30 -15.23
CA PRO A 215 8.91 7.93 -15.72
C PRO A 215 9.14 8.73 -17.02
N ASP A 216 10.21 9.53 -17.07
CA ASP A 216 10.57 10.38 -18.21
C ASP A 216 10.90 9.54 -19.47
N LEU A 217 11.36 8.30 -19.27
CA LEU A 217 11.74 7.35 -20.34
C LEU A 217 10.62 6.36 -20.69
N GLY A 218 9.46 6.41 -20.02
CA GLY A 218 8.36 5.46 -20.24
C GLY A 218 8.62 4.04 -19.72
N LEU A 219 9.60 3.87 -18.83
CA LEU A 219 9.97 2.57 -18.23
C LEU A 219 9.26 2.31 -16.88
N GLY A 220 8.62 3.33 -16.30
CA GLY A 220 7.85 3.21 -15.04
C GLY A 220 6.45 2.61 -15.24
N VAL A 221 6.37 1.42 -15.85
CA VAL A 221 5.09 0.72 -16.11
C VAL A 221 4.61 -0.05 -14.88
N TRP A 222 3.29 -0.06 -14.67
CA TRP A 222 2.64 -0.88 -13.65
C TRP A 222 2.30 -2.25 -14.24
N ASP A 223 2.98 -3.30 -13.76
CA ASP A 223 2.67 -4.69 -14.08
C ASP A 223 2.80 -5.56 -12.82
N LEU A 224 2.21 -6.77 -12.86
CA LEU A 224 2.27 -7.77 -11.80
C LEU A 224 3.63 -8.49 -11.72
N ALA A 225 4.44 -8.39 -12.78
CA ALA A 225 5.81 -8.89 -12.81
C ALA A 225 6.77 -7.69 -12.90
N GLY A 226 7.35 -7.30 -11.77
CA GLY A 226 8.45 -6.34 -11.77
C GLY A 226 9.68 -6.94 -12.45
N GLY A 227 10.41 -6.14 -13.22
CA GLY A 227 11.72 -6.48 -13.77
C GLY A 227 12.77 -5.51 -13.25
N GLY A 228 13.95 -6.01 -12.89
CA GLY A 228 15.10 -5.19 -12.52
C GLY A 228 16.31 -5.67 -13.29
N ILE A 229 17.01 -4.76 -13.95
CA ILE A 229 18.35 -4.98 -14.46
C ILE A 229 19.29 -4.09 -13.67
N MET A 230 20.30 -4.70 -13.05
CA MET A 230 21.41 -3.98 -12.45
C MET A 230 22.65 -4.46 -13.19
N ASP A 231 23.22 -3.57 -13.98
CA ASP A 231 24.44 -3.80 -14.73
C ASP A 231 25.37 -2.60 -14.49
N ASP A 232 26.67 -2.84 -14.52
CA ASP A 232 27.68 -1.79 -14.57
C ASP A 232 27.79 -1.43 -16.05
N PHE A 233 26.84 -0.60 -16.54
CA PHE A 233 26.82 -0.21 -17.95
C PHE A 233 28.07 0.61 -18.27
N ASP A 234 29.16 -0.09 -18.63
CA ASP A 234 30.42 0.43 -19.16
C ASP A 234 30.30 0.96 -20.60
#